data_AF-A0AAW4PIK2-F1
#
_entry.id   AF-A0AAW4PIK2-F1
#
_cell.length_a   1.000
_cell.length_b   1.000
_cell.length_c   1.000
_cell.angle_alpha   90.00
_cell.angle_beta   90.00
_cell.angle_gamma   90.00
#
_symmetry.space_group_name_H-M   'P 1'
#
loop_
_entity.id
_entity.type
_entity.pdbx_description
1 polymer ?
#
loop_
_entity_poly.entity_id
_entity_poly.type
_entity_poly.pdbx_seq_one_letter_code
_entity_poly.pdbx_strand_id
1 'polypeptide(L)'
;MTTDETPVHHGTLPEPTNLRDTLERAGIEHLDVDEERIVVIYQQAILMVTATDGQVTATQELEIELWEAAPHSTASDPESVLTSFTDELAAATGTPR
;
A
#
# COMPACT_ATOMS: atom_id res chain seq x y z
N MET A 1 14.03 -25.27 -3.07
CA MET A 1 13.26 -24.25 -3.79
C MET A 1 12.79 -23.30 -2.72
N THR A 2 13.52 -22.22 -2.49
CA THR A 2 13.06 -21.12 -1.63
C THR A 2 12.02 -20.40 -2.45
N THR A 3 10.76 -20.51 -2.05
CA THR A 3 9.71 -19.66 -2.60
C THR A 3 10.17 -18.24 -2.35
N ASP A 4 10.43 -17.52 -3.44
CA ASP A 4 10.61 -16.08 -3.44
C ASP A 4 9.22 -15.49 -3.14
N GLU A 5 8.79 -15.62 -1.88
CA GLU A 5 7.54 -15.03 -1.42
C GLU A 5 7.86 -13.56 -1.22
N THR A 6 7.52 -12.74 -2.22
CA THR A 6 7.46 -11.29 -2.04
C THR A 6 6.65 -11.02 -0.77
N PRO A 7 7.14 -10.17 0.15
CA PRO A 7 6.43 -9.94 1.40
C PRO A 7 5.09 -9.27 1.10
N VAL A 8 4.02 -10.00 1.42
CA VAL A 8 2.63 -9.56 1.29
C VAL A 8 2.11 -9.14 2.66
N HIS A 9 1.56 -7.94 2.77
CA HIS A 9 0.92 -7.42 3.98
C HIS A 9 -0.58 -7.25 3.74
N HIS A 10 -1.39 -7.93 4.55
CA HIS A 10 -2.84 -7.75 4.51
C HIS A 10 -3.23 -6.66 5.52
N GLY A 11 -3.85 -5.59 5.03
CA GLY A 11 -4.40 -4.51 5.82
C GLY A 11 -5.92 -4.53 5.80
N THR A 12 -6.54 -4.20 6.93
CA THR A 12 -7.98 -3.94 6.99
C THR A 12 -8.20 -2.52 7.48
N LEU A 13 -8.94 -1.74 6.69
CA LEU A 13 -9.39 -0.40 7.03
C LEU A 13 -10.70 -0.48 7.83
N PRO A 14 -10.90 0.45 8.77
CA PRO A 14 -12.07 0.44 9.65
C PRO A 14 -13.38 0.79 8.94
N GLU A 15 -13.30 1.48 7.80
CA GLU A 15 -14.45 1.86 6.97
C GLU A 15 -14.07 1.83 5.48
N PRO A 16 -15.05 1.63 4.57
CA PRO A 16 -14.76 1.59 3.14
C PRO A 16 -14.21 2.92 2.68
N THR A 17 -12.93 2.90 2.31
CA THR A 17 -12.14 4.08 2.02
C THR A 17 -11.83 4.13 0.53
N ASN A 18 -11.90 5.33 -0.02
CA ASN A 18 -11.34 5.59 -1.34
C ASN A 18 -9.82 5.69 -1.24
N LEU A 19 -9.14 4.62 -1.62
CA LEU A 19 -7.69 4.50 -1.57
C LEU A 19 -7.02 5.54 -2.45
N ARG A 20 -7.55 5.81 -3.65
CA ARG A 20 -7.02 6.82 -4.58
C ARG A 20 -7.02 8.21 -3.93
N ASP A 21 -8.18 8.65 -3.44
CA ASP A 21 -8.29 9.93 -2.73
C ASP A 21 -7.39 9.99 -1.49
N THR A 22 -7.16 8.86 -0.82
CA THR A 22 -6.29 8.79 0.38
C THR A 22 -4.83 8.96 0.00
N LEU A 23 -4.37 8.28 -1.04
CA LEU A 23 -3.02 8.42 -1.58
C LEU A 23 -2.78 9.85 -2.09
N GLU A 24 -3.75 10.44 -2.79
CA GLU A 24 -3.70 11.85 -3.21
C GLU A 24 -3.58 12.80 -2.01
N ARG A 25 -4.38 12.59 -0.95
CA ARG A 25 -4.33 13.39 0.28
C ARG A 25 -3.02 13.23 1.05
N ALA A 26 -2.43 12.04 1.03
CA ALA A 26 -1.12 11.78 1.61
C ALA A 26 0.03 12.35 0.75
N GLY A 27 -0.24 12.75 -0.50
CA GLY A 27 0.78 13.19 -1.45
C GLY A 27 1.64 12.04 -1.97
N ILE A 28 1.11 10.81 -1.92
CA ILE A 28 1.80 9.60 -2.37
C ILE A 28 1.55 9.40 -3.87
N GLU A 29 2.63 9.21 -4.62
CA GLU A 29 2.57 8.92 -6.05
C GLU A 29 1.97 7.55 -6.30
N HIS A 30 0.98 7.48 -7.19
CA HIS A 30 0.29 6.25 -7.52
C HIS A 30 -0.17 6.22 -8.98
N LEU A 31 -0.43 5.02 -9.47
CA LEU A 31 -0.91 4.72 -10.81
C LEU A 31 -2.00 3.66 -10.74
N ASP A 32 -3.19 4.00 -11.22
CA ASP A 32 -4.28 3.04 -11.34
C ASP A 32 -3.97 2.01 -12.42
N VAL A 33 -4.05 0.73 -12.06
CA VAL A 33 -3.92 -0.39 -13.01
C VAL A 33 -5.31 -0.78 -13.51
N ASP A 34 -6.24 -0.97 -12.57
CA ASP A 34 -7.62 -1.31 -12.82
C ASP A 34 -8.49 -0.91 -11.61
N GLU A 35 -9.72 -1.43 -11.55
CA GLU A 35 -10.70 -1.08 -10.52
C GLU A 35 -10.33 -1.63 -9.13
N GLU A 36 -9.52 -2.69 -9.09
CA GLU A 36 -9.17 -3.44 -7.88
C GLU A 36 -7.69 -3.23 -7.49
N ARG A 37 -6.84 -2.76 -8.42
CA ARG A 37 -5.40 -2.63 -8.21
C ARG A 37 -4.85 -1.25 -8.52
N ILE A 38 -3.97 -0.80 -7.64
CA ILE A 38 -3.22 0.45 -7.78
C ILE A 38 -1.73 0.18 -7.48
N VAL A 39 -0.85 0.71 -8.33
CA VAL A 39 0.59 0.71 -8.06
C VAL A 39 0.94 1.99 -7.33
N VAL A 40 1.72 1.87 -6.27
CA VAL A 40 2.12 2.98 -5.41
C VAL A 40 3.63 3.09 -5.42
N ILE A 41 4.13 4.31 -5.61
CA ILE A 41 5.56 4.61 -5.53
C ILE A 41 5.80 5.31 -4.19
N TYR A 42 6.34 4.56 -3.23
CA TYR A 42 6.59 5.06 -1.88
C TYR A 42 8.07 4.96 -1.56
N GLN A 43 8.73 6.07 -1.21
CA GLN A 43 10.16 6.11 -0.89
C GLN A 43 11.07 5.49 -1.99
N GLN A 44 10.72 5.66 -3.27
CA GLN A 44 11.39 5.03 -4.42
C GLN A 44 11.24 3.50 -4.49
N ALA A 45 10.41 2.89 -3.63
CA ALA A 45 9.98 1.51 -3.73
C ALA A 45 8.66 1.42 -4.51
N ILE A 46 8.45 0.30 -5.19
CA ILE A 46 7.22 0.00 -5.92
C ILE A 46 6.41 -0.99 -5.10
N LEU A 47 5.21 -0.56 -4.73
CA LEU A 47 4.23 -1.33 -3.99
C LEU A 47 3.02 -1.59 -4.88
N MET A 48 2.49 -2.81 -4.87
CA MET A 48 1.17 -3.10 -5.42
C MET A 48 0.16 -3.14 -4.29
N VAL A 49 -0.89 -2.34 -4.40
CA VAL A 49 -2.03 -2.41 -3.47
C VAL A 49 -3.23 -2.95 -4.22
N THR A 50 -3.76 -4.06 -3.73
CA THR A 50 -4.91 -4.76 -4.29
C THR A 50 -6.05 -4.71 -3.28
N ALA A 51 -7.22 -4.21 -3.68
CA ALA A 51 -8.44 -4.33 -2.92
C ALA A 51 -8.98 -5.75 -3.06
N THR A 52 -9.10 -6.48 -1.94
CA THR A 52 -9.58 -7.88 -1.95
C THR A 52 -11.09 -7.99 -1.76
N ASP A 53 -11.74 -6.93 -1.28
CA ASP A 53 -13.19 -6.84 -1.07
C ASP A 53 -13.92 -6.06 -2.19
N GLY A 54 -13.24 -5.75 -3.29
CA GLY A 54 -13.83 -5.08 -4.45
C GLY A 54 -12.94 -3.96 -4.98
N GLN A 55 -13.47 -2.74 -5.07
CA GLN A 55 -12.81 -1.65 -5.80
C GLN A 55 -11.95 -0.76 -4.89
N VAL A 56 -10.83 -0.27 -5.40
CA VAL A 56 -9.91 0.63 -4.68
C VAL A 56 -10.57 1.94 -4.24
N THR A 57 -11.67 2.34 -4.87
CA THR A 57 -12.43 3.55 -4.49
C THR A 57 -13.37 3.35 -3.31
N ALA A 58 -13.60 2.12 -2.86
CA ALA A 58 -14.50 1.80 -1.74
C ALA A 58 -14.06 0.50 -1.05
N THR A 59 -12.78 0.37 -0.71
CA THR A 59 -12.23 -0.85 -0.14
C THR A 59 -12.06 -0.79 1.38
N GLN A 60 -12.28 -1.92 2.04
CA GLN A 60 -11.91 -2.15 3.44
C GLN A 60 -10.73 -3.11 3.55
N GLU A 61 -10.72 -4.17 2.75
CA GLU A 61 -9.66 -5.16 2.78
C GLU A 61 -8.70 -4.93 1.62
N LEU A 62 -7.42 -4.79 1.96
CA LEU A 62 -6.37 -4.52 1.01
C LEU A 62 -5.16 -5.39 1.27
N GLU A 63 -4.52 -5.76 0.18
CA GLU A 63 -3.29 -6.52 0.14
C GLU A 63 -2.20 -5.61 -0.43
N ILE A 64 -1.09 -5.48 0.29
CA ILE A 64 0.04 -4.64 -0.08
C ILE A 64 1.24 -5.56 -0.33
N GLU A 65 1.71 -5.61 -1.56
CA GLU A 65 2.87 -6.39 -1.95
C GLU A 65 4.02 -5.47 -2.35
N LEU A 66 5.22 -5.75 -1.84
CA LEU A 66 6.43 -5.05 -2.29
C LEU A 66 6.98 -5.70 -3.56
N TRP A 67 6.83 -5.02 -4.69
CA TRP A 67 7.33 -5.47 -5.99
C TRP A 67 8.79 -5.12 -6.22
N GLU A 68 9.20 -3.91 -5.86
CA GLU A 68 10.60 -3.46 -5.99
C GLU A 68 10.99 -2.63 -4.78
N ALA A 69 12.06 -3.03 -4.10
CA ALA A 69 12.65 -2.23 -3.03
C ALA A 69 13.45 -1.05 -3.60
N ALA A 70 13.49 0.07 -2.88
CA ALA A 70 14.22 1.24 -3.36
C ALA A 70 15.72 0.93 -3.60
N PRO A 71 16.29 1.35 -4.75
CA PRO A 71 17.64 0.95 -5.19
C PRO A 71 18.77 1.42 -4.27
N HIS A 72 18.50 2.38 -3.39
CA HIS A 72 19.43 2.89 -2.38
C HIS A 72 18.85 2.84 -0.96
N SER A 73 17.82 2.02 -0.74
CA SER A 73 17.23 1.92 0.58
C SER A 73 18.27 1.36 1.56
N THR A 74 18.72 2.22 2.47
CA THR A 74 19.30 1.77 3.74
C THR A 74 18.21 1.37 4.72
N ALA A 75 16.92 1.42 4.31
CA ALA A 75 15.82 0.95 5.12
C ALA A 75 16.08 -0.52 5.42
N SER A 76 16.45 -0.76 6.67
CA SER A 76 16.56 -2.06 7.26
C SER A 76 15.19 -2.74 7.09
N ASP A 77 15.16 -3.71 6.19
CA ASP A 77 14.05 -4.64 5.99
C ASP A 77 12.84 -4.12 5.18
N PRO A 78 12.38 -4.88 4.15
CA PRO A 78 11.18 -4.56 3.38
C PRO A 78 9.91 -4.41 4.25
N GLU A 79 9.87 -5.06 5.41
CA GLU A 79 8.78 -4.93 6.38
C GLU A 79 8.67 -3.50 6.95
N SER A 80 9.79 -2.79 7.09
CA SER A 80 9.80 -1.40 7.58
C SER A 80 9.14 -0.44 6.58
N VAL A 81 9.33 -0.66 5.27
CA VAL A 81 8.71 0.14 4.21
C VAL A 81 7.21 -0.08 4.20
N LEU A 82 6.78 -1.35 4.27
CA LEU A 82 5.36 -1.72 4.33
C LEU A 82 4.67 -1.15 5.58
N THR A 83 5.34 -1.22 6.73
CA THR A 83 4.84 -0.66 7.99
C THR A 83 4.70 0.85 7.92
N SER A 84 5.71 1.55 7.38
CA SER A 84 5.68 3.01 7.23
C SER A 84 4.57 3.45 6.27
N PHE A 85 4.41 2.75 5.15
CA PHE A 85 3.34 3.01 4.20
C PHE A 85 1.96 2.80 4.84
N THR A 86 1.77 1.71 5.58
CA THR A 86 0.50 1.42 6.27
C THR A 86 0.16 2.47 7.34
N ASP A 87 1.16 2.94 8.10
CA ASP A 87 0.97 3.99 9.11
C ASP A 87 0.58 5.34 8.46
N GLU A 88 1.25 5.71 7.37
CA GLU A 88 0.94 6.93 6.62
C GLU A 88 -0.45 6.85 5.97
N LEU A 89 -0.83 5.68 5.45
CA LEU A 89 -2.16 5.44 4.92
C LEU A 89 -3.22 5.58 6.02
N ALA A 90 -3.00 4.98 7.19
CA ALA A 90 -3.92 5.09 8.33
C ALA A 90 -4.02 6.53 8.88
N ALA A 91 -2.93 7.28 8.88
CA ALA A 91 -2.94 8.71 9.22
C ALA A 91 -3.76 9.52 8.20
N ALA A 92 -3.64 9.19 6.91
CA ALA A 92 -4.37 9.84 5.83
C ALA A 92 -5.87 9.48 5.83
N THR A 93 -6.27 8.28 6.28
CA THR A 93 -7.69 7.94 6.45
C THR A 93 -8.36 8.68 7.61
N GLY A 94 -7.61 9.45 8.40
CA GLY A 94 -8.16 10.28 9.47
C GLY A 94 -8.66 9.49 10.67
N THR A 95 -8.32 8.21 10.77
CA THR A 95 -8.55 7.40 11.98
C THR A 95 -7.37 7.56 12.93
N PRO A 96 -7.50 8.35 14.01
CA PRO A 96 -6.51 8.34 15.07
C PRO A 96 -6.45 6.94 15.70
N ARG A 97 -5.24 6.40 15.78
CA ARG A 97 -4.90 5.16 16.50
C ARG A 97 -5.31 5.19 17.97
#